data_AF-A0AAV0T1F9-F1
#
_entry.id   AF-A0AAV0T1F9-F1
#
_cell.length_a   1.000
_cell.length_b   1.000
_cell.length_c   1.000
_cell.angle_alpha   90.00
_cell.angle_beta   90.00
_cell.angle_gamma   90.00
#
_symmetry.space_group_name_H-M   'P 1'
#
loop_
_entity.id
_entity.type
_entity.pdbx_description
1 polymer ?
#
loop_
_entity_poly.entity_id
_entity_poly.type
_entity_poly.pdbx_seq_one_letter_code
_entity_poly.pdbx_strand_id
1 'polypeptide(L)'
;MALSTSVESVAPPLRYFSFKDFLSETEVASFFDWRHTEQVAKVEQYLDFLGQQPDAAHFTASPKASVSFAKLDKAPVADTDDDMDVVKDDVFGSDAAAVLEQLLEGRTRSGFGAVGTEVGFLPQKRLSLAVANVVEEIGHTYVLERNKRGDAVLNSRSFFFYWCHAEKQKLMDVREKLVANEVPSRTRCSFWRQLVIVVDRVMCDDCIRFAACFARFEKASICIQDPAVTRIFPPSSAGPVLVRDT
;
A
#
# COMPACT_ATOMS: atom_id res chain seq x y z
N MET A 1 17.62 -46.21 38.20
CA MET A 1 17.37 -44.87 37.64
C MET A 1 17.33 -45.01 36.13
N ALA A 2 16.16 -44.86 35.52
CA ALA A 2 15.99 -44.95 34.07
C ALA A 2 16.35 -43.59 33.44
N LEU A 3 17.26 -43.59 32.47
CA LEU A 3 17.61 -42.42 31.68
C LEU A 3 16.48 -42.15 30.69
N SER A 4 15.71 -41.09 30.94
CA SER A 4 14.73 -40.56 29.99
C SER A 4 15.48 -39.91 28.84
N THR A 5 15.53 -40.60 27.70
CA THR A 5 15.95 -40.02 26.42
C THR A 5 14.85 -39.07 25.95
N SER A 6 15.05 -37.78 26.20
CA SER A 6 14.30 -36.70 25.56
C SER A 6 14.53 -36.76 24.06
N VAL A 7 13.52 -37.19 23.31
CA VAL A 7 13.52 -37.13 21.84
C VAL A 7 13.37 -35.66 21.48
N GLU A 8 14.46 -35.05 20.98
CA GLU A 8 14.38 -33.74 20.33
C GLU A 8 13.49 -33.90 19.08
N SER A 9 12.26 -33.39 19.20
CA SER A 9 11.34 -33.22 18.09
C SER A 9 11.95 -32.25 17.09
N VAL A 10 12.60 -32.77 16.04
CA VAL A 10 12.98 -31.97 14.87
C VAL A 10 11.69 -31.52 14.20
N ALA A 11 11.35 -30.24 14.34
CA ALA A 11 10.19 -29.67 13.67
C ALA A 11 10.32 -29.90 12.15
N PRO A 12 9.23 -30.30 11.46
CA PRO A 12 9.28 -30.51 10.02
C PRO A 12 9.73 -29.22 9.30
N PRO A 13 10.52 -29.33 8.22
CA PRO A 13 11.03 -28.17 7.51
C PRO A 13 9.88 -27.36 6.91
N LEU A 14 9.90 -26.05 7.10
CA LEU A 14 8.90 -25.15 6.55
C LEU A 14 8.90 -25.20 5.01
N ARG A 15 7.70 -25.27 4.41
CA ARG A 15 7.50 -25.39 2.96
C ARG A 15 7.23 -24.04 2.32
N TYR A 16 8.04 -23.68 1.32
CA TYR A 16 7.76 -22.51 0.49
C TYR A 16 6.67 -22.82 -0.54
N PHE A 17 5.64 -21.98 -0.59
CA PHE A 17 4.56 -22.07 -1.58
C PHE A 17 4.61 -20.81 -2.44
N SER A 18 4.95 -20.92 -3.72
CA SER A 18 4.95 -19.75 -4.62
C SER A 18 3.60 -19.56 -5.29
N PHE A 19 3.30 -18.32 -5.71
CA PHE A 19 2.07 -18.05 -6.46
C PHE A 19 2.04 -18.84 -7.77
N LYS A 20 3.17 -18.93 -8.45
CA LYS A 20 3.29 -19.70 -9.70
C LYS A 20 2.98 -21.18 -9.47
N ASP A 21 3.42 -21.77 -8.36
CA ASP A 21 3.16 -23.19 -8.05
C ASP A 21 1.71 -23.45 -7.61
N PHE A 22 0.98 -22.40 -7.19
CA PHE A 22 -0.45 -22.46 -6.90
C PHE A 22 -1.31 -22.43 -8.18
N LEU A 23 -0.77 -21.88 -9.27
CA LEU A 23 -1.45 -21.81 -10.56
C LEU A 23 -1.26 -23.10 -11.36
N SER A 24 -2.28 -23.51 -12.11
CA SER A 24 -2.13 -24.51 -13.17
C SER A 24 -1.31 -23.97 -14.35
N GLU A 25 -0.77 -24.85 -15.20
CA GLU A 25 0.03 -24.45 -16.36
C GLU A 25 -0.70 -23.47 -17.30
N THR A 26 -2.00 -23.70 -17.52
CA THR A 26 -2.86 -22.83 -18.33
C THR A 26 -3.04 -21.45 -17.71
N GLU A 27 -3.19 -21.39 -16.39
CA GLU A 27 -3.32 -20.12 -15.66
C GLU A 27 -2.00 -19.36 -15.70
N VAL A 28 -0.87 -20.03 -15.48
CA VAL A 28 0.47 -19.42 -15.63
C VAL A 28 0.66 -18.80 -17.02
N ALA A 29 0.21 -19.48 -18.07
CA ALA A 29 0.38 -19.02 -19.45
C ALA A 29 -0.50 -17.83 -19.83
N SER A 30 -1.65 -17.64 -19.16
CA SER A 30 -2.68 -16.65 -19.54
C SER A 30 -2.97 -15.60 -18.47
N PHE A 31 -2.34 -15.69 -17.28
CA PHE A 31 -2.67 -14.84 -16.13
C PHE A 31 -2.68 -13.34 -16.45
N PHE A 32 -1.70 -12.87 -17.22
CA PHE A 32 -1.59 -11.46 -17.58
C PHE A 32 -2.60 -11.00 -18.63
N ASP A 33 -3.26 -11.93 -19.32
CA ASP A 33 -4.31 -11.64 -20.30
C ASP A 33 -5.70 -11.58 -19.65
N TRP A 34 -5.81 -12.01 -18.40
CA TRP A 34 -7.06 -11.96 -17.64
C TRP A 34 -7.42 -10.52 -17.28
N ARG A 35 -8.69 -10.27 -16.99
CA ARG A 35 -9.11 -8.98 -16.42
C ARG A 35 -8.42 -8.78 -15.08
N HIS A 36 -8.12 -7.53 -14.74
CA HIS A 36 -7.46 -7.22 -13.48
C HIS A 36 -8.22 -7.77 -12.27
N THR A 37 -9.55 -7.65 -12.25
CA THR A 37 -10.39 -8.21 -11.18
C THR A 37 -10.24 -9.72 -11.02
N GLU A 38 -10.07 -10.46 -12.13
CA GLU A 38 -9.81 -11.91 -12.12
C GLU A 38 -8.41 -12.21 -11.58
N GLN A 39 -7.41 -11.41 -11.97
CA GLN A 39 -6.06 -11.49 -11.42
C GLN A 39 -6.07 -11.28 -9.90
N VAL A 40 -6.74 -10.23 -9.41
CA VAL A 40 -6.86 -9.92 -7.98
C VAL A 40 -7.58 -11.04 -7.23
N ALA A 41 -8.70 -11.55 -7.76
CA ALA A 41 -9.44 -12.65 -7.13
C ALA A 41 -8.58 -13.93 -7.03
N LYS A 42 -7.80 -14.25 -8.06
CA LYS A 42 -6.90 -15.42 -8.02
C LYS A 42 -5.76 -15.24 -7.02
N VAL A 43 -5.25 -14.02 -6.88
CA VAL A 43 -4.28 -13.67 -5.85
C VAL A 43 -4.90 -13.85 -4.46
N GLU A 44 -6.09 -13.34 -4.22
CA GLU A 44 -6.77 -13.48 -2.93
C GLU A 44 -6.94 -14.95 -2.53
N GLN A 45 -7.36 -15.81 -3.46
CA GLN A 45 -7.43 -17.26 -3.25
C GLN A 45 -6.09 -17.86 -2.83
N TYR A 46 -4.99 -17.45 -3.47
CA TYR A 46 -3.65 -17.89 -3.07
C TYR A 46 -3.28 -17.41 -1.67
N LEU A 47 -3.59 -16.15 -1.33
CA LEU A 47 -3.33 -15.62 0.01
C LEU A 47 -4.16 -16.29 1.10
N ASP A 48 -5.37 -16.76 0.78
CA ASP A 48 -6.19 -17.58 1.67
C ASP A 48 -5.60 -18.97 1.83
N PHE A 49 -5.20 -19.61 0.72
CA PHE A 49 -4.53 -20.90 0.73
C PHE A 49 -3.28 -20.87 1.61
N LEU A 50 -2.42 -19.85 1.47
CA LEU A 50 -1.23 -19.65 2.30
C LEU A 50 -1.55 -19.54 3.79
N GLY A 51 -2.61 -18.79 4.14
CA GLY A 51 -3.03 -18.62 5.54
C GLY A 51 -3.54 -19.89 6.20
N GLN A 52 -3.92 -20.90 5.41
CA GLN A 52 -4.37 -22.21 5.90
C GLN A 52 -3.24 -23.24 6.02
N GLN A 53 -2.02 -22.93 5.55
CA GLN A 53 -0.89 -23.86 5.60
C GLN A 53 -0.13 -23.74 6.94
N PRO A 54 -0.22 -24.72 7.86
CA PRO A 54 0.44 -24.65 9.16
C PRO A 54 1.97 -24.78 9.08
N ASP A 55 2.47 -25.34 7.98
CA ASP A 55 3.89 -25.57 7.69
C ASP A 55 4.46 -24.59 6.65
N ALA A 56 3.69 -23.58 6.23
CA ALA A 56 4.18 -22.62 5.25
C ALA A 56 5.37 -21.84 5.80
N ALA A 57 6.47 -21.86 5.05
CA ALA A 57 7.55 -20.91 5.21
C ALA A 57 7.02 -19.53 4.87
N HIS A 58 6.74 -18.75 5.91
CA HIS A 58 6.31 -17.38 5.71
C HIS A 58 7.47 -16.56 5.16
N PHE A 59 7.19 -15.77 4.12
CA PHE A 59 8.11 -14.75 3.65
C PHE A 59 8.43 -13.83 4.84
N THR A 60 9.64 -13.93 5.39
CA THR A 60 10.10 -13.01 6.42
C THR A 60 10.30 -11.64 5.78
N ALA A 61 9.98 -10.56 6.51
CA ALA A 61 10.23 -9.21 6.00
C ALA A 61 11.70 -9.12 5.58
N SER A 62 11.91 -8.64 4.37
CA SER A 62 13.24 -8.21 3.97
C SER A 62 13.76 -7.20 5.01
N PRO A 63 15.04 -7.24 5.39
CA PRO A 63 15.69 -6.14 6.10
C PRO A 63 15.55 -4.80 5.34
N LYS A 64 15.21 -4.87 4.05
CA LYS A 64 14.94 -3.72 3.17
C LYS A 64 13.46 -3.33 3.08
N ALA A 65 12.56 -3.94 3.86
CA ALA A 65 11.16 -3.52 3.91
C ALA A 65 11.08 -2.06 4.40
N SER A 66 10.34 -1.23 3.69
CA SER A 66 10.02 0.13 4.15
C SER A 66 8.90 0.13 5.17
N VAL A 67 8.88 1.15 6.01
CA VAL A 67 7.80 1.48 6.94
C VAL A 67 7.20 2.82 6.53
N SER A 68 5.86 2.91 6.61
CA SER A 68 5.16 4.17 6.37
C SER A 68 4.12 4.47 7.45
N PHE A 69 3.91 5.76 7.71
CA PHE A 69 2.95 6.29 8.66
C PHE A 69 2.51 7.70 8.24
N ALA A 70 1.50 8.26 8.90
CA ALA A 70 1.04 9.63 8.65
C ALA A 70 1.40 10.54 9.83
N LYS A 71 1.69 11.80 9.54
CA LYS A 71 1.85 12.87 10.53
C LYS A 71 1.09 14.11 10.08
N LEU A 72 0.85 15.04 10.99
CA LEU A 72 0.31 16.35 10.64
C LEU A 72 1.34 17.19 9.91
N ASP A 73 0.90 17.89 8.88
CA ASP A 73 1.67 18.97 8.27
C ASP A 73 1.70 20.18 9.22
N LYS A 74 2.90 20.69 9.47
CA LYS A 74 3.11 21.87 10.33
C LYS A 74 3.08 23.18 9.55
N ALA A 75 3.14 23.12 8.23
CA ALA A 75 3.09 24.29 7.35
C ALA A 75 2.06 24.01 6.24
N PRO A 76 0.81 24.51 6.35
CA PRO A 76 -0.19 24.27 5.32
C PRO A 76 0.33 24.77 3.97
N VAL A 77 0.32 23.88 2.97
CA VAL A 77 0.70 24.21 1.59
C VAL A 77 -0.19 25.36 1.12
N ALA A 78 0.40 26.54 0.92
CA ALA A 78 -0.26 27.64 0.23
C ALA A 78 -0.45 27.21 -1.22
N ASP A 79 -1.70 27.02 -1.64
CA ASP A 79 -2.01 26.74 -3.04
C ASP A 79 -1.49 27.90 -3.90
N THR A 80 -0.70 27.57 -4.90
CA THR A 80 -0.49 28.45 -6.06
C THR A 80 -1.81 28.52 -6.80
N ASP A 81 -2.48 29.68 -6.71
CA ASP A 81 -3.53 30.20 -7.57
C ASP A 81 -4.20 29.20 -8.52
N ASP A 82 -5.28 28.56 -8.07
CA ASP A 82 -6.39 28.21 -8.94
C ASP A 82 -7.68 28.12 -8.11
N ASP A 83 -8.38 29.25 -8.11
CA ASP A 83 -9.83 29.49 -7.94
C ASP A 83 -10.73 28.24 -7.69
N MET A 84 -10.57 27.58 -6.56
CA MET A 84 -11.66 26.86 -5.92
C MET A 84 -12.03 27.64 -4.68
N ASP A 85 -13.20 28.29 -4.73
CA ASP A 85 -13.92 28.87 -3.60
C ASP A 85 -13.63 28.06 -2.34
N VAL A 86 -12.62 28.51 -1.59
CA VAL A 86 -12.27 27.89 -0.32
C VAL A 86 -13.40 28.32 0.57
N VAL A 87 -14.34 27.41 0.80
CA VAL A 87 -15.27 27.46 1.91
C VAL A 87 -14.40 27.55 3.17
N LYS A 88 -13.98 28.78 3.50
CA LYS A 88 -13.46 29.21 4.79
C LYS A 88 -14.65 29.38 5.72
N ASP A 89 -15.45 28.34 5.87
CA ASP A 89 -16.49 28.30 6.88
C ASP A 89 -16.29 26.99 7.61
N ASP A 90 -15.79 27.07 8.85
CA ASP A 90 -16.34 26.39 10.04
C ASP A 90 -16.79 24.91 9.95
N VAL A 91 -16.31 24.11 8.99
CA VAL A 91 -16.81 22.74 8.73
C VAL A 91 -16.24 21.71 9.72
N PHE A 92 -15.30 22.09 10.56
CA PHE A 92 -14.63 21.17 11.46
C PHE A 92 -14.96 21.44 12.93
N GLY A 93 -16.14 20.95 13.33
CA GLY A 93 -16.48 20.74 14.74
C GLY A 93 -15.56 19.71 15.41
N SER A 94 -15.83 19.39 16.68
CA SER A 94 -15.07 18.42 17.48
C SER A 94 -14.80 17.08 16.77
N ASP A 95 -15.70 16.68 15.89
CA ASP A 95 -15.66 15.40 15.18
C ASP A 95 -14.52 15.34 14.17
N ALA A 96 -14.12 16.48 13.60
CA ALA A 96 -13.03 16.55 12.64
C ALA A 96 -11.66 16.29 13.24
N ALA A 97 -11.43 16.80 14.45
CA ALA A 97 -10.21 16.56 15.20
C ALA A 97 -10.08 15.07 15.53
N ALA A 98 -11.17 14.44 15.97
CA ALA A 98 -11.22 13.01 16.24
C ALA A 98 -10.94 12.18 14.96
N VAL A 99 -11.53 12.56 13.82
CA VAL A 99 -11.22 11.90 12.54
C VAL A 99 -9.74 12.06 12.22
N LEU A 100 -9.19 13.27 12.32
CA LEU A 100 -7.79 13.55 12.00
C LEU A 100 -6.84 12.72 12.85
N GLU A 101 -7.10 12.59 14.16
CA GLU A 101 -6.33 11.71 15.05
C GLU A 101 -6.34 10.26 14.56
N GLN A 102 -7.50 9.72 14.16
CA GLN A 102 -7.59 8.36 13.61
C GLN A 102 -6.78 8.19 12.31
N LEU A 103 -6.71 9.20 11.44
CA LEU A 103 -5.93 9.13 10.19
C LEU A 103 -4.42 8.93 10.47
N LEU A 104 -3.92 9.49 11.57
CA LEU A 104 -2.51 9.38 11.99
C LEU A 104 -2.14 7.99 12.50
N GLU A 105 -3.13 7.23 12.98
CA GLU A 105 -2.89 5.94 13.63
C GLU A 105 -2.33 4.88 12.69
N GLY A 106 -1.50 4.00 13.26
CA GLY A 106 -1.01 2.81 12.60
C GLY A 106 0.14 3.03 11.62
N ARG A 107 0.89 1.95 11.40
CA ARG A 107 2.04 1.91 10.50
C ARG A 107 1.84 0.79 9.50
N THR A 108 2.34 0.97 8.28
CA THR A 108 2.38 -0.07 7.25
C THR A 108 3.82 -0.50 6.99
N ARG A 109 4.00 -1.71 6.44
CA ARG A 109 5.31 -2.29 6.16
C ARG A 109 5.33 -3.00 4.82
N SER A 110 6.37 -2.74 4.02
CA SER A 110 6.46 -3.33 2.69
C SER A 110 6.67 -4.84 2.71
N GLY A 111 6.21 -5.52 1.65
CA GLY A 111 6.55 -6.91 1.36
C GLY A 111 5.69 -7.97 2.05
N PHE A 112 4.72 -7.57 2.87
CA PHE A 112 4.02 -8.51 3.78
C PHE A 112 2.56 -8.82 3.44
N GLY A 113 2.06 -8.39 2.27
CA GLY A 113 0.71 -8.74 1.82
C GLY A 113 0.46 -10.25 1.70
N ALA A 114 1.52 -11.08 1.69
CA ALA A 114 1.43 -12.51 1.43
C ALA A 114 1.15 -13.40 2.65
N VAL A 115 1.54 -13.01 3.87
CA VAL A 115 1.65 -13.99 4.98
C VAL A 115 1.28 -13.47 6.37
N GLY A 116 0.47 -12.42 6.40
CA GLY A 116 -0.07 -11.88 7.64
C GLY A 116 0.58 -10.58 8.06
N THR A 117 0.14 -10.09 9.20
CA THR A 117 0.48 -8.76 9.71
C THR A 117 1.36 -8.91 10.93
N GLU A 118 2.56 -8.36 10.88
CA GLU A 118 3.44 -8.31 12.04
C GLU A 118 2.82 -7.46 13.15
N VAL A 119 3.03 -7.87 14.40
CA VAL A 119 2.54 -7.13 15.58
C VAL A 119 3.02 -5.68 15.52
N GLY A 120 2.10 -4.74 15.72
CA GLY A 120 2.38 -3.30 15.67
C GLY A 120 2.19 -2.65 14.29
N PHE A 121 1.85 -3.43 13.26
CA PHE A 121 1.49 -2.91 11.93
C PHE A 121 0.01 -3.10 11.61
N LEU A 122 -0.50 -2.29 10.68
CA LEU A 122 -1.87 -2.38 10.16
C LEU A 122 -2.08 -3.66 9.33
N PRO A 123 -3.32 -4.12 9.10
CA PRO A 123 -3.61 -5.35 8.36
C PRO A 123 -3.07 -5.38 6.90
N GLN A 124 -1.84 -5.87 6.68
CA GLN A 124 -1.11 -5.70 5.41
C GLN A 124 -1.72 -6.48 4.24
N LYS A 125 -2.24 -7.69 4.47
CA LYS A 125 -2.97 -8.46 3.44
C LYS A 125 -4.15 -7.66 2.92
N ARG A 126 -4.98 -7.17 3.84
CA ARG A 126 -6.18 -6.37 3.53
C ARG A 126 -5.81 -5.09 2.78
N LEU A 127 -4.82 -4.35 3.26
CA LEU A 127 -4.39 -3.10 2.63
C LEU A 127 -3.73 -3.32 1.26
N SER A 128 -2.98 -4.40 1.08
CA SER A 128 -2.41 -4.76 -0.22
C SER A 128 -3.52 -5.09 -1.23
N LEU A 129 -4.57 -5.81 -0.81
CA LEU A 129 -5.74 -6.06 -1.66
C LEU A 129 -6.56 -4.78 -1.90
N ALA A 130 -6.65 -3.87 -0.93
CA ALA A 130 -7.27 -2.56 -1.14
C ALA A 130 -6.52 -1.74 -2.21
N VAL A 131 -5.17 -1.76 -2.18
CA VAL A 131 -4.35 -1.16 -3.24
C VAL A 131 -4.65 -1.82 -4.58
N ALA A 132 -4.68 -3.15 -4.64
CA ALA A 132 -4.97 -3.88 -5.87
C ALA A 132 -6.32 -3.45 -6.47
N ASN A 133 -7.38 -3.48 -5.66
CA ASN A 133 -8.74 -3.16 -6.10
C ASN A 133 -8.93 -1.70 -6.54
N VAL A 134 -8.11 -0.76 -6.06
CA VAL A 134 -8.24 0.66 -6.42
C VAL A 134 -7.45 1.05 -7.67
N VAL A 135 -6.50 0.22 -8.11
CA VAL A 135 -5.52 0.58 -9.16
C VAL A 135 -6.20 1.04 -10.45
N GLU A 136 -7.17 0.29 -10.95
CA GLU A 136 -7.92 0.66 -12.15
C GLU A 136 -8.80 1.89 -11.93
N GLU A 137 -9.43 1.99 -10.74
CA GLU A 137 -10.29 3.12 -10.37
C GLU A 137 -9.54 4.46 -10.41
N ILE A 138 -8.30 4.48 -9.90
CA ILE A 138 -7.47 5.69 -9.91
C ILE A 138 -6.75 5.92 -11.25
N GLY A 139 -6.88 5.01 -12.22
CA GLY A 139 -6.19 5.08 -13.49
C GLY A 139 -4.67 4.81 -13.40
N HIS A 140 -4.23 4.05 -12.39
CA HIS A 140 -2.84 3.60 -12.29
C HIS A 140 -2.64 2.33 -13.12
N THR A 141 -1.44 2.16 -13.68
CA THR A 141 -1.03 0.92 -14.34
C THR A 141 0.30 0.47 -13.75
N TYR A 142 0.33 -0.72 -13.15
CA TYR A 142 1.56 -1.27 -12.59
C TYR A 142 2.54 -1.68 -13.68
N VAL A 143 3.83 -1.43 -13.45
CA VAL A 143 4.90 -1.79 -14.36
C VAL A 143 5.29 -3.24 -14.13
N LEU A 144 4.76 -4.16 -14.94
CA LEU A 144 5.14 -5.57 -14.89
C LEU A 144 6.64 -5.78 -15.10
N GLU A 145 7.27 -6.57 -14.23
CA GLU A 145 8.64 -7.02 -14.42
C GLU A 145 8.70 -7.85 -15.70
N ARG A 146 9.61 -7.46 -16.60
CA ARG A 146 9.87 -8.16 -17.85
C ARG A 146 11.21 -8.87 -17.77
N ASN A 147 11.30 -10.09 -18.29
CA ASN A 147 12.58 -10.78 -18.41
C ASN A 147 13.50 -10.05 -19.41
N LYS A 148 14.74 -10.54 -19.55
CA LYS A 148 15.71 -10.01 -20.54
C LYS A 148 15.21 -10.05 -22.00
N ARG A 149 14.16 -10.82 -22.30
CA ARG A 149 13.54 -10.95 -23.61
C ARG A 149 12.32 -10.03 -23.79
N GLY A 150 11.89 -9.34 -22.73
CA GLY A 150 10.76 -8.42 -22.75
C GLY A 150 9.42 -9.04 -22.34
N ASP A 151 9.37 -10.33 -21.98
CA ASP A 151 8.12 -11.00 -21.58
C ASP A 151 7.79 -10.73 -20.12
N ALA A 152 6.52 -10.51 -19.80
CA ALA A 152 6.06 -10.41 -18.43
C ALA A 152 6.31 -11.74 -17.68
N VAL A 153 6.85 -11.66 -16.47
CA VAL A 153 7.19 -12.86 -15.69
C VAL A 153 6.37 -12.91 -14.41
N LEU A 154 5.70 -14.05 -14.20
CA LEU A 154 5.20 -14.45 -12.88
C LEU A 154 6.39 -14.80 -11.98
N ASN A 155 6.97 -13.79 -11.33
CA ASN A 155 8.05 -14.01 -10.37
C ASN A 155 7.50 -14.69 -9.12
N SER A 156 7.89 -15.95 -8.92
CA SER A 156 7.42 -16.84 -7.84
C SER A 156 7.66 -16.28 -6.43
N ARG A 157 8.63 -15.37 -6.27
CA ARG A 157 8.97 -14.81 -4.96
C ARG A 157 8.10 -13.61 -4.56
N SER A 158 7.41 -12.95 -5.50
CA SER A 158 7.11 -11.53 -5.25
C SER A 158 6.03 -10.87 -6.10
N PHE A 159 5.06 -11.63 -6.56
CA PHE A 159 4.06 -11.09 -7.49
C PHE A 159 3.20 -9.94 -6.90
N PHE A 160 3.26 -9.70 -5.59
CA PHE A 160 2.58 -8.58 -4.92
C PHE A 160 3.43 -7.33 -4.72
N PHE A 161 4.66 -7.26 -5.23
CA PHE A 161 5.55 -6.09 -4.98
C PHE A 161 4.85 -4.76 -5.26
N TYR A 162 4.05 -4.67 -6.32
CA TYR A 162 3.39 -3.42 -6.70
C TYR A 162 2.27 -2.99 -5.75
N TRP A 163 1.66 -3.89 -5.01
CA TRP A 163 0.54 -3.58 -4.11
C TRP A 163 0.99 -3.47 -2.65
N CYS A 164 2.04 -4.19 -2.28
CA CYS A 164 2.48 -4.31 -0.90
C CYS A 164 3.49 -3.25 -0.48
N HIS A 165 3.67 -2.15 -1.21
CA HIS A 165 4.53 -1.05 -0.78
C HIS A 165 3.84 -0.23 0.32
N ALA A 166 4.60 0.09 1.37
CA ALA A 166 4.08 0.65 2.62
C ALA A 166 3.28 1.95 2.40
N GLU A 167 3.79 2.87 1.57
CA GLU A 167 3.13 4.14 1.24
C GLU A 167 1.75 3.95 0.62
N LYS A 168 1.61 3.02 -0.34
CA LYS A 168 0.33 2.76 -1.01
C LYS A 168 -0.68 2.22 -0.02
N GLN A 169 -0.23 1.28 0.82
CA GLN A 169 -1.05 0.72 1.89
C GLN A 169 -1.46 1.80 2.90
N LYS A 170 -0.58 2.77 3.22
CA LYS A 170 -0.93 3.86 4.15
C LYS A 170 -1.91 4.86 3.52
N LEU A 171 -1.80 5.14 2.22
CA LEU A 171 -2.79 5.92 1.48
C LEU A 171 -4.17 5.25 1.51
N MET A 172 -4.22 3.91 1.34
CA MET A 172 -5.47 3.16 1.45
C MET A 172 -6.04 3.20 2.87
N ASP A 173 -5.21 3.01 3.90
CA ASP A 173 -5.64 3.11 5.30
C ASP A 173 -6.33 4.46 5.59
N VAL A 174 -5.71 5.57 5.17
CA VAL A 174 -6.30 6.91 5.36
C VAL A 174 -7.61 7.05 4.57
N ARG A 175 -7.67 6.63 3.30
CA ARG A 175 -8.89 6.67 2.49
C ARG A 175 -10.02 5.88 3.14
N GLU A 176 -9.76 4.67 3.60
CA GLU A 176 -10.75 3.81 4.21
C GLU A 176 -11.26 4.38 5.54
N LYS A 177 -10.39 5.00 6.34
CA LYS A 177 -10.82 5.71 7.56
C LYS A 177 -11.70 6.91 7.24
N LEU A 178 -11.39 7.67 6.18
CA LEU A 178 -12.26 8.75 5.71
C LEU A 178 -13.62 8.22 5.24
N VAL A 179 -13.66 7.08 4.55
CA VAL A 179 -14.91 6.40 4.16
C VAL A 179 -15.69 5.92 5.38
N ALA A 180 -15.02 5.30 6.35
CA ALA A 180 -15.64 4.74 7.56
C ALA A 180 -16.21 5.82 8.49
N ASN A 181 -15.61 7.01 8.50
CA ASN A 181 -16.14 8.19 9.17
C ASN A 181 -17.12 8.99 8.29
N GLU A 182 -17.60 8.40 7.19
CA GLU A 182 -18.60 8.97 6.28
C GLU A 182 -18.22 10.35 5.72
N VAL A 183 -16.93 10.66 5.64
CA VAL A 183 -16.43 11.93 5.11
C VAL A 183 -16.74 12.01 3.61
N PRO A 184 -17.58 12.96 3.17
CA PRO A 184 -17.94 13.08 1.76
C PRO A 184 -16.72 13.32 0.87
N SER A 185 -16.67 12.72 -0.32
CA SER A 185 -15.50 12.84 -1.21
C SER A 185 -15.09 14.29 -1.50
N ARG A 186 -16.05 15.22 -1.57
CA ARG A 186 -15.79 16.66 -1.80
C ARG A 186 -15.06 17.36 -0.65
N THR A 187 -15.10 16.82 0.56
CA THR A 187 -14.46 17.43 1.74
C THR A 187 -13.15 16.73 2.12
N ARG A 188 -12.88 15.52 1.62
CA ARG A 188 -11.64 14.76 1.92
C ARG A 188 -10.36 15.53 1.59
N CYS A 189 -10.38 16.41 0.59
CA CYS A 189 -9.25 17.24 0.22
C CYS A 189 -8.66 18.05 1.39
N SER A 190 -9.52 18.55 2.28
CA SER A 190 -9.09 19.30 3.47
C SER A 190 -8.42 18.44 4.54
N PHE A 191 -8.75 17.15 4.65
CA PHE A 191 -8.01 16.21 5.51
C PHE A 191 -6.66 15.87 4.89
N TRP A 192 -6.63 15.56 3.59
CA TRP A 192 -5.38 15.24 2.89
C TRP A 192 -4.35 16.36 2.95
N ARG A 193 -4.78 17.62 2.85
CA ARG A 193 -3.91 18.81 3.00
C ARG A 193 -3.26 18.95 4.38
N GLN A 194 -3.80 18.30 5.40
CA GLN A 194 -3.26 18.33 6.77
C GLN A 194 -2.31 17.17 7.04
N LEU A 195 -2.15 16.24 6.09
CA LEU A 195 -1.38 15.02 6.28
C LEU A 195 -0.11 15.02 5.45
N VAL A 196 0.97 14.53 6.06
CA VAL A 196 2.17 14.09 5.36
C VAL A 196 2.32 12.59 5.59
N ILE A 197 2.34 11.83 4.49
CA ILE A 197 2.69 10.41 4.54
C ILE A 197 4.23 10.31 4.57
N VAL A 198 4.77 9.70 5.60
CA VAL A 198 6.22 9.52 5.76
C VAL A 198 6.58 8.09 5.39
N VAL A 199 7.66 7.92 4.62
CA VAL A 199 8.26 6.63 4.29
C VAL A 199 9.74 6.67 4.66
N ASP A 200 10.26 5.59 5.26
CA ASP A 200 11.66 5.51 5.72
C ASP A 200 12.67 5.12 4.60
N ARG A 201 12.20 4.97 3.36
CA ARG A 201 12.99 4.62 2.18
C ARG A 201 12.55 5.44 0.98
N VAL A 202 13.49 5.66 0.06
CA VAL A 202 13.23 6.37 -1.20
C VAL A 202 12.13 5.67 -1.98
N MET A 203 11.12 6.43 -2.41
CA MET A 203 10.01 5.91 -3.20
C MET A 203 10.50 5.45 -4.58
N CYS A 204 10.01 4.29 -5.04
CA CYS A 204 10.23 3.86 -6.42
C CYS A 204 9.30 4.60 -7.40
N ASP A 205 9.62 4.57 -8.70
CA ASP A 205 8.84 5.22 -9.75
C ASP A 205 7.37 4.78 -9.78
N ASP A 206 7.10 3.51 -9.50
CA ASP A 206 5.74 2.97 -9.47
C ASP A 206 4.92 3.56 -8.30
N CYS A 207 5.53 3.78 -7.13
CA CYS A 207 4.88 4.46 -6.01
C CYS A 207 4.65 5.94 -6.28
N ILE A 208 5.60 6.62 -6.93
CA ILE A 208 5.46 8.02 -7.33
C ILE A 208 4.29 8.17 -8.32
N ARG A 209 4.19 7.29 -9.32
CA ARG A 209 3.07 7.28 -10.27
C ARG A 209 1.74 6.96 -9.60
N PHE A 210 1.72 5.99 -8.68
CA PHE A 210 0.52 5.65 -7.92
C PHE A 210 0.03 6.85 -7.12
N ALA A 211 0.91 7.53 -6.37
CA ALA A 211 0.56 8.69 -5.58
C ALA A 211 0.02 9.85 -6.45
N ALA A 212 0.58 10.06 -7.65
CA ALA A 212 0.07 11.04 -8.60
C ALA A 212 -1.34 10.68 -9.12
N CYS A 213 -1.59 9.40 -9.45
CA CYS A 213 -2.92 8.94 -9.85
C CYS A 213 -3.93 9.09 -8.70
N PHE A 214 -3.50 8.73 -7.50
CA PHE A 214 -4.30 8.81 -6.29
C PHE A 214 -4.69 10.27 -5.95
N ALA A 215 -3.76 11.21 -6.05
CA ALA A 215 -4.02 12.64 -5.82
C ALA A 215 -5.10 13.20 -6.76
N ARG A 216 -5.02 12.85 -8.06
CA ARG A 216 -6.05 13.23 -9.04
C ARG A 216 -7.40 12.61 -8.73
N PHE A 217 -7.40 11.33 -8.37
CA PHE A 217 -8.62 10.60 -8.03
C PHE A 217 -9.33 11.20 -6.81
N GLU A 218 -8.59 11.43 -5.71
CA GLU A 218 -9.12 12.06 -4.49
C GLU A 218 -9.38 13.58 -4.66
N LYS A 219 -8.99 14.16 -5.79
CA LYS A 219 -9.03 15.62 -6.06
C LYS A 219 -8.40 16.41 -4.90
N ALA A 220 -7.25 15.93 -4.43
CA ALA A 220 -6.56 16.47 -3.29
C ALA A 220 -5.05 16.54 -3.53
N SER A 221 -4.40 17.55 -2.94
CA SER A 221 -2.94 17.57 -2.84
C SER A 221 -2.49 16.53 -1.81
N ILE A 222 -1.66 15.59 -2.23
CA ILE A 222 -1.11 14.53 -1.37
C ILE A 222 0.35 14.83 -1.09
N CYS A 223 0.74 14.94 0.18
CA CYS A 223 2.13 15.16 0.57
C CYS A 223 2.76 13.84 1.03
N ILE A 224 3.89 13.47 0.44
CA ILE A 224 4.66 12.28 0.83
C ILE A 224 6.14 12.65 1.01
N GLN A 225 6.67 12.39 2.20
CA GLN A 225 8.07 12.57 2.55
C GLN A 225 8.79 11.24 2.54
N ASP A 226 9.88 11.15 1.78
CA ASP A 226 10.86 10.07 1.87
C ASP A 226 12.23 10.61 2.33
N PRO A 227 13.27 9.79 2.54
CA PRO A 227 14.57 10.26 3.03
C PRO A 227 15.30 11.22 2.08
N ALA A 228 14.90 11.29 0.80
CA ALA A 228 15.54 12.15 -0.18
C ALA A 228 14.82 13.49 -0.34
N VAL A 229 13.48 13.50 -0.25
CA VAL A 229 12.67 14.68 -0.60
C VAL A 229 11.24 14.59 -0.09
N THR A 230 10.62 15.76 0.11
CA THR A 230 9.16 15.90 0.27
C THR A 230 8.53 16.16 -1.09
N ARG A 231 7.60 15.29 -1.51
CA ARG A 231 6.85 15.40 -2.76
C ARG A 231 5.42 15.83 -2.50
N ILE A 232 4.97 16.83 -3.23
CA ILE A 232 3.57 17.24 -3.28
C ILE A 232 3.00 16.80 -4.61
N PHE A 233 2.00 15.93 -4.55
CA PHE A 233 1.26 15.43 -5.72
C PHE A 233 -0.02 16.26 -5.85
N PRO A 234 -0.12 17.15 -6.86
CA PRO A 234 -1.29 18.00 -7.03
C PRO A 234 -2.51 17.21 -7.53
N PRO A 235 -3.73 17.74 -7.36
CA PRO A 235 -4.95 17.15 -7.91
C PRO A 235 -5.05 17.24 -9.44
N SER A 236 -4.20 18.05 -10.08
CA SER A 236 -4.15 18.23 -11.53
C SER A 236 -3.17 17.24 -12.18
N SER A 237 -3.11 17.25 -13.52
CA SER A 237 -2.17 16.40 -14.27
C SER A 237 -0.71 16.90 -14.21
N ALA A 238 -0.42 17.93 -13.41
CA ALA A 238 0.93 18.39 -13.19
C ALA A 238 1.76 17.29 -12.49
N GLY A 239 3.05 17.22 -12.83
CA GLY A 239 3.99 16.33 -12.16
C GLY A 239 4.16 16.69 -10.66
N PRO A 240 4.74 15.80 -9.85
CA PRO A 240 4.98 16.10 -8.44
C PRO A 240 5.90 17.30 -8.28
N VAL A 241 5.54 18.21 -7.37
CA VAL A 241 6.39 19.33 -6.97
C VAL A 241 7.35 18.82 -5.88
N LEU A 242 8.64 19.04 -6.10
CA LEU A 242 9.68 18.64 -5.16
C LEU A 242 9.99 19.80 -4.21
N VAL A 243 9.76 19.60 -2.92
CA VAL A 243 10.16 20.52 -1.87
C VAL A 243 11.38 19.93 -1.19
N ARG A 244 12.51 20.63 -1.26
CA ARG A 244 13.70 20.29 -0.48
C ARG A 244 13.55 20.92 0.90
N ASP A 245 13.68 20.11 1.93
CA ASP A 245 13.82 20.62 3.30
C ASP A 245 15.13 21.43 3.33
N THR A 246 15.01 22.75 3.48
CA THR A 246 16.14 23.67 3.71
C THR A 246 16.62 23.59 5.16
#